data_AF-A0A7V4YR86-F1
#
_entry.id   AF-A0A7V4YR86-F1
#
_cell.length_a   1.000
_cell.length_b   1.000
_cell.length_c   1.000
_cell.angle_alpha   90.00
_cell.angle_beta   90.00
_cell.angle_gamma   90.00
#
_symmetry.space_group_name_H-M   'P 1'
#
loop_
_entity.id
_entity.type
_entity.pdbx_description
1 polymer ?
#
loop_
_entity_poly.entity_id
_entity_poly.type
_entity_poly.pdbx_seq_one_letter_code
_entity_poly.pdbx_strand_id
1 'polypeptide(L)'
;MGYRTFSTEHFFRGGGKINVIFESESKEKEIRELLTKIGANIVSGPTSEGLYMIELKKGGDLESAIKYLKKSDIVRFAEKAY
;
A
#
# COMPACT_ATOMS: atom_id res chain seq x y z
N MET A 1 14.23 1.02 -34.43
CA MET A 1 13.34 1.75 -33.51
C MET A 1 12.36 0.76 -32.91
N GLY A 2 12.28 0.69 -31.58
CA GLY A 2 11.36 -0.21 -30.88
C GLY A 2 11.92 -0.67 -29.55
N TYR A 3 12.09 0.23 -28.59
CA TYR A 3 12.19 -0.15 -27.19
C TYR A 3 10.86 -0.80 -26.82
N ARG A 4 10.85 -2.13 -26.71
CA ARG A 4 9.82 -2.86 -25.97
C ARG A 4 9.96 -2.42 -24.53
N THR A 5 9.07 -1.54 -24.11
CA THR A 5 8.88 -1.13 -22.73
C THR A 5 8.85 -2.38 -21.85
N PHE A 6 9.66 -2.37 -20.79
CA PHE A 6 9.72 -3.40 -19.75
C PHE A 6 8.30 -3.79 -19.31
N SER A 7 7.78 -4.89 -19.84
CA SER A 7 6.66 -5.60 -19.22
C SER A 7 7.21 -6.31 -18.00
N THR A 8 7.44 -5.57 -16.91
CA THR A 8 7.52 -6.21 -15.59
C THR A 8 6.10 -6.60 -15.21
N GLU A 9 5.59 -7.67 -15.80
CA GLU A 9 4.52 -8.46 -15.22
C GLU A 9 5.09 -9.12 -13.96
N HIS A 10 5.26 -8.32 -12.91
CA HIS A 10 5.55 -8.87 -11.60
C HIS A 10 4.24 -9.43 -11.06
N PHE A 11 3.91 -10.63 -11.52
CA PHE A 11 2.90 -11.49 -10.90
C PHE A 11 3.41 -11.84 -9.49
N PHE A 12 3.16 -10.94 -8.54
CA PHE A 12 3.36 -11.18 -7.13
C PHE A 12 2.44 -12.32 -6.69
N ARG A 13 2.97 -13.55 -6.67
CA ARG A 13 2.28 -14.77 -6.21
C ARG A 13 2.14 -14.87 -4.69
N GLY A 14 2.60 -13.87 -3.94
CA GLY A 14 2.33 -13.66 -2.52
C GLY A 14 1.70 -12.29 -2.34
N GLY A 15 0.74 -12.16 -1.43
CA GLY A 15 0.10 -10.87 -1.12
C GLY A 15 1.17 -9.81 -0.90
N GLY A 16 1.18 -8.78 -1.76
CA GLY A 16 2.26 -7.82 -1.79
C GLY A 16 2.26 -6.93 -0.54
N LYS A 17 3.45 -6.57 -0.08
CA LYS A 17 3.63 -5.65 1.05
C LYS A 17 3.73 -4.22 0.54
N ILE A 18 3.16 -3.28 1.28
CA ILE A 18 3.17 -1.86 0.97
C ILE A 18 3.63 -1.11 2.21
N ASN A 19 4.61 -0.22 2.01
CA ASN A 19 5.00 0.77 3.00
C ASN A 19 4.12 1.99 2.81
N VAL A 20 3.39 2.37 3.85
CA VAL A 20 2.49 3.51 3.86
C VAL A 20 2.82 4.42 5.04
N ILE A 21 2.88 5.72 4.78
CA ILE A 21 3.01 6.76 5.80
C ILE A 21 1.67 7.49 5.81
N PHE A 22 0.99 7.45 6.95
CA PHE A 22 -0.25 8.20 7.15
C PHE A 22 0.08 9.61 7.67
N GLU A 23 -0.80 10.56 7.37
CA GLU A 23 -0.72 11.89 7.96
C GLU A 23 -0.93 11.81 9.48
N SER A 24 -0.21 12.61 10.26
CA SER A 24 -0.36 12.62 11.73
C SER A 24 -1.78 13.02 12.20
N GLU A 25 -2.54 13.71 11.37
CA GLU A 25 -3.94 14.07 11.62
C GLU A 25 -4.93 12.93 11.27
N SER A 26 -4.43 11.84 10.68
CA SER A 26 -5.24 10.68 10.30
C SER A 26 -5.72 9.96 11.55
N LYS A 27 -7.03 9.85 11.70
CA LYS A 27 -7.62 9.04 12.77
C LYS A 27 -7.37 7.57 12.49
N GLU A 28 -7.00 6.83 13.53
CA GLU A 28 -6.82 5.37 13.47
C GLU A 28 -8.04 4.66 12.86
N LYS A 29 -9.24 5.19 13.12
CA LYS A 29 -10.49 4.72 12.52
C LYS A 29 -10.48 4.80 10.99
N GLU A 30 -10.08 5.94 10.43
CA GLU A 30 -10.02 6.16 8.97
C GLU A 30 -9.00 5.23 8.32
N ILE A 31 -7.83 5.08 8.96
CA ILE A 31 -6.77 4.16 8.53
C ILE A 31 -7.30 2.73 8.49
N ARG A 32 -7.97 2.29 9.56
CA ARG A 32 -8.53 0.94 9.64
C ARG A 32 -9.62 0.69 8.60
N GLU A 33 -10.49 1.68 8.36
CA GLU A 33 -11.52 1.60 7.32
C GLU A 33 -10.91 1.53 5.91
N LEU A 34 -9.88 2.34 5.64
CA LEU A 34 -9.13 2.34 4.39
C LEU A 34 -8.51 0.96 4.12
N LEU A 35 -7.82 0.40 5.10
CA LEU A 35 -7.15 -0.90 5.00
C LEU A 35 -8.16 -2.03 4.81
N THR A 36 -9.29 -1.97 5.53
CA THR A 36 -10.40 -2.92 5.37
C THR A 36 -10.97 -2.86 3.95
N LYS A 37 -11.13 -1.67 3.36
CA LYS A 37 -11.63 -1.49 1.99
C LYS A 37 -10.72 -2.10 0.93
N ILE A 38 -9.41 -1.94 1.06
CA ILE A 38 -8.44 -2.51 0.12
C ILE A 38 -8.09 -3.98 0.42
N GLY A 39 -8.63 -4.54 1.51
CA GLY A 39 -8.32 -5.90 1.93
C GLY A 39 -6.86 -6.07 2.35
N ALA A 40 -6.26 -5.03 2.93
CA ALA A 40 -4.92 -5.07 3.49
C ALA A 40 -4.99 -5.14 5.03
N ASN A 41 -3.96 -5.75 5.62
CA ASN A 41 -3.79 -5.80 7.06
C ASN A 41 -2.49 -5.10 7.43
N ILE A 42 -2.47 -4.38 8.56
CA ILE A 42 -1.21 -3.87 9.12
C ILE A 42 -0.43 -5.07 9.64
N VAL A 43 0.76 -5.28 9.10
CA VAL A 43 1.70 -6.28 9.59
C VAL A 43 2.74 -5.67 10.52
N SER A 44 3.02 -4.37 10.39
CA SER A 44 3.93 -3.65 11.28
C SER A 44 3.65 -2.13 11.25
N GLY A 45 3.93 -1.43 12.36
CA GLY A 45 3.85 0.03 12.46
C GLY A 45 3.23 0.53 13.78
N PRO A 46 3.25 1.85 14.05
CA PRO A 46 4.10 2.87 13.45
C PRO A 46 5.55 2.75 13.94
N THR A 47 6.50 2.87 13.03
CA THR A 47 7.90 3.16 13.40
C THR A 47 8.04 4.59 13.93
N SER A 48 9.20 4.96 14.51
CA SER A 48 9.45 6.35 14.96
C SER A 48 9.33 7.40 13.85
N GLU A 49 9.35 6.98 12.59
CA GLU A 49 9.14 7.84 11.40
C GLU A 49 7.69 7.86 10.90
N GLY A 50 6.76 7.17 11.57
CA GLY A 50 5.35 7.09 11.17
C GLY A 50 5.10 6.14 9.99
N LEU A 51 6.04 5.25 9.68
CA LEU A 51 5.92 4.27 8.60
C LEU A 51 5.18 3.02 9.09
N TYR A 52 4.16 2.64 8.34
CA TYR A 52 3.37 1.44 8.52
C TYR A 52 3.64 0.48 7.35
N MET A 53 3.80 -0.79 7.68
CA MET A 53 3.86 -1.86 6.70
C MET A 53 2.52 -2.58 6.71
N ILE A 54 1.89 -2.62 5.54
CA ILE A 54 0.63 -3.31 5.33
C ILE A 54 0.87 -4.45 4.34
N GLU A 55 0.15 -5.55 4.53
CA GLU A 55 0.18 -6.71 3.67
C GLU A 55 -1.19 -6.87 3.02
N LEU A 56 -1.21 -6.94 1.70
CA LEU A 56 -2.42 -7.26 0.96
C LEU A 56 -2.73 -8.74 1.06
N LYS A 57 -4.02 -9.08 1.07
CA LYS A 57 -4.44 -10.47 0.94
C LYS A 57 -3.96 -11.07 -0.38
N LYS A 58 -3.74 -12.39 -0.38
CA LYS A 58 -3.32 -13.14 -1.58
C LYS A 58 -4.35 -12.96 -2.72
N GLY A 59 -3.88 -12.49 -3.87
CA GLY A 59 -4.73 -12.14 -5.01
C GLY A 59 -5.24 -10.69 -5.00
N GLY A 60 -4.85 -9.88 -4.01
CA GLY A 60 -5.10 -8.44 -3.99
C GLY A 60 -4.21 -7.70 -4.98
N ASP A 61 -4.80 -6.73 -5.68
CA ASP A 61 -4.12 -5.93 -6.68
C ASP A 61 -3.33 -4.79 -6.01
N LEU A 62 -2.01 -4.94 -5.98
CA LEU A 62 -1.12 -4.02 -5.28
C LEU A 62 -1.08 -2.63 -5.92
N GLU A 63 -1.15 -2.56 -7.25
CA GLU A 63 -1.20 -1.28 -7.96
C GLU A 63 -2.48 -0.51 -7.65
N SER A 64 -3.62 -1.20 -7.66
CA SER A 64 -4.91 -0.62 -7.28
C SER A 64 -4.91 -0.16 -5.83
N ALA A 65 -4.36 -0.95 -4.91
CA ALA A 65 -4.22 -0.57 -3.51
C ALA A 65 -3.36 0.69 -3.36
N ILE A 66 -2.17 0.75 -3.96
CA ILE A 66 -1.31 1.94 -3.93
C ILE A 66 -2.03 3.16 -4.53
N LYS A 67 -2.76 2.98 -5.62
CA LYS A 67 -3.54 4.06 -6.26
C LYS A 67 -4.66 4.57 -5.36
N TYR A 68 -5.33 3.68 -4.63
CA TYR A 68 -6.34 4.05 -3.63
C TYR A 68 -5.70 4.80 -2.46
N LEU A 69 -4.58 4.30 -1.93
CA LEU A 69 -3.84 4.96 -0.87
C LEU A 69 -3.38 6.36 -1.29
N LYS A 70 -2.76 6.51 -2.48
CA LYS A 70 -2.33 7.81 -3.02
C LYS A 70 -3.47 8.79 -3.30
N LYS A 71 -4.70 8.29 -3.49
CA LYS A 71 -5.89 9.12 -3.69
C LYS A 71 -6.48 9.60 -2.35
N SER A 72 -6.14 8.95 -1.24
CA SER A 72 -6.61 9.32 0.08
C SER A 72 -5.77 10.43 0.67
N ASP A 73 -6.44 11.48 1.13
CA ASP A 73 -5.80 12.66 1.75
C ASP A 73 -5.05 12.31 3.06
N ILE A 74 -5.46 11.22 3.72
CA ILE A 74 -4.85 10.72 4.96
C ILE A 74 -3.52 9.99 4.72
N VAL A 75 -3.12 9.74 3.48
CA VAL A 75 -1.88 9.04 3.14
C VAL A 75 -0.87 10.02 2.58
N ARG A 76 0.24 10.20 3.31
CA ARG A 76 1.36 11.02 2.87
C ARG A 76 2.23 10.32 1.86
N PHE A 77 2.41 9.01 2.01
CA PHE A 77 3.27 8.22 1.16
C PHE A 77 2.76 6.78 1.06
N ALA A 78 2.82 6.19 -0.13
CA ALA A 78 2.50 4.79 -0.34
C ALA A 78 3.36 4.20 -1.46
N GLU A 79 4.18 3.20 -1.11
CA GLU A 79 5.03 2.48 -2.04
C GLU A 79 5.08 0.98 -1.77
N LYS A 80 5.36 0.21 -2.82
CA LYS A 80 5.55 -1.24 -2.71
C LYS A 80 6.79 -1.54 -1.87
N ALA A 81 6.66 -2.43 -0.90
CA ALA A 81 7.79 -3.01 -0.21
C ALA A 81 8.30 -4.20 -1.06
N TYR A 82 9.58 -4.16 -1.43
CA TYR A 82 10.25 -5.22 -2.20
C TYR A 82 10.72 -6.37 -1.30
#